data_AF-A0A3A5YVZ9-F1
#
_entry.id   AF-A0A3A5YVZ9-F1
#
_cell.length_a   1.000
_cell.length_b   1.000
_cell.length_c   1.000
_cell.angle_alpha   90.00
_cell.angle_beta   90.00
_cell.angle_gamma   90.00
#
_symmetry.space_group_name_H-M   'P 1'
#
loop_
_entity.id
_entity.type
_entity.pdbx_description
1 polymer ?
#
loop_
_entity_poly.entity_id
_entity_poly.type
_entity_poly.pdbx_seq_one_letter_code
_entity_poly.pdbx_strand_id
1 'polypeptide(L)'
;MDTGSINADRVKVAVYNRIKFELPIIIWEAIDTAFSNYWNDVIGFGNYVNFEETVNYIDHQLKKKKIMFSYGKLEHIVNIIYDYIEMTGGFLDEDTFSIPRAPLTDE
;
A
#
# COMPACT_ATOMS: atom_id res chain seq x y z
N MET A 1 -9.64 -18.38 3.77
CA MET A 1 -9.59 -17.18 2.93
C MET A 1 -8.48 -16.33 3.49
N ASP A 2 -7.25 -16.54 3.03
CA ASP A 2 -6.14 -15.63 3.32
C ASP A 2 -6.39 -14.35 2.53
N THR A 3 -7.17 -13.45 3.11
CA THR A 3 -7.25 -12.06 2.62
C THR A 3 -5.82 -11.53 2.56
N GLY A 4 -5.34 -11.20 1.36
CA GLY A 4 -3.98 -10.74 1.10
C GLY A 4 -3.54 -9.70 2.12
N SER A 5 -2.79 -10.14 3.13
CA SER A 5 -2.31 -9.29 4.21
C SER A 5 -0.96 -8.75 3.79
N ILE A 6 -0.90 -7.44 3.54
CA ILE A 6 0.35 -6.74 3.26
C ILE A 6 1.18 -6.76 4.55
N ASN A 7 2.34 -7.40 4.54
CA ASN A 7 3.22 -7.47 5.71
C ASN A 7 3.96 -6.13 5.90
N ALA A 8 3.54 -5.34 6.89
CA ALA A 8 4.07 -4.01 7.17
C ALA A 8 5.59 -3.99 7.43
N ASP A 9 6.16 -4.99 8.11
CA ASP A 9 7.60 -5.09 8.34
C ASP A 9 8.38 -5.24 7.04
N ARG A 10 7.86 -6.04 6.09
CA ARG A 10 8.50 -6.20 4.78
C ARG A 10 8.38 -4.94 3.92
N VAL A 11 7.25 -4.25 3.95
CA VAL A 11 7.07 -2.95 3.28
C VAL A 11 8.07 -1.94 3.84
N LYS A 12 8.20 -1.86 5.16
CA LYS A 12 9.19 -1.01 5.83
C LYS A 12 10.61 -1.30 5.33
N VAL A 13 11.03 -2.55 5.33
CA VAL A 13 12.36 -2.95 4.83
C VAL A 13 12.54 -2.54 3.36
N ALA A 14 11.52 -2.75 2.51
CA ALA A 14 11.57 -2.35 1.11
C ALA A 14 11.75 -0.84 0.93
N VAL A 15 11.02 -0.03 1.70
CA VAL A 15 11.13 1.44 1.69
C VAL A 15 12.52 1.88 2.14
N TYR A 16 12.97 1.45 3.33
CA TYR A 16 14.27 1.86 3.87
C TYR A 16 15.46 1.43 2.99
N ASN A 17 15.35 0.32 2.26
CA ASN A 17 16.38 -0.14 1.34
C ASN A 17 16.46 0.64 0.03
N ARG A 18 15.37 1.31 -0.40
CA ARG A 18 15.26 1.94 -1.73
C ARG A 18 15.34 3.46 -1.70
N ILE A 19 14.98 4.09 -0.57
CA ILE A 19 15.12 5.54 -0.43
C ILE A 19 16.59 5.96 -0.31
N LYS A 20 16.91 7.16 -0.81
CA LYS A 20 18.24 7.78 -0.71
C LYS A 20 18.28 8.98 0.24
N PHE A 21 17.41 8.98 1.24
CA PHE A 21 17.28 10.06 2.22
C PHE A 21 16.98 9.49 3.60
N GLU A 22 17.27 10.26 4.64
CA GLU A 22 16.91 9.88 6.01
C GLU A 22 15.40 9.95 6.23
N LEU A 23 14.85 8.85 6.74
CA LEU A 23 13.45 8.74 7.14
C LEU A 23 13.37 8.39 8.63
N PRO A 24 13.15 9.39 9.50
CA PRO A 24 12.95 9.16 10.93
C PRO A 24 11.81 8.17 11.19
N ILE A 25 12.00 7.29 12.18
CA ILE A 25 11.02 6.24 12.50
C ILE A 25 9.62 6.79 12.80
N ILE A 26 9.55 7.93 13.50
CA ILE A 26 8.29 8.61 13.84
C ILE A 26 7.52 9.04 12.58
N ILE A 27 8.24 9.46 11.53
CA ILE A 27 7.63 9.86 10.26
C ILE A 27 7.19 8.61 9.49
N TRP A 28 8.01 7.56 9.46
CA TRP A 28 7.63 6.27 8.89
C TRP A 28 6.34 5.73 9.52
N GLU A 29 6.26 5.68 10.86
CA GLU A 29 5.08 5.20 11.58
C GLU A 29 3.83 6.03 11.26
N ALA A 30 3.99 7.34 11.09
CA ALA A 30 2.90 8.22 10.70
C ALA A 30 2.42 7.96 9.26
N ILE A 31 3.34 7.70 8.34
CA ILE A 31 3.04 7.32 6.95
C ILE A 31 2.35 5.96 6.90
N ASP A 32 2.92 4.95 7.56
CA ASP A 32 2.41 3.58 7.61
C ASP A 32 0.99 3.50 8.20
N THR A 33 0.75 4.25 9.28
CA THR A 33 -0.59 4.40 9.87
C THR A 33 -1.56 5.05 8.88
N ALA A 34 -1.16 6.15 8.23
CA ALA A 34 -2.03 6.86 7.30
C ALA A 34 -2.34 6.03 6.05
N PHE A 35 -1.35 5.30 5.54
CA PHE A 35 -1.52 4.36 4.44
C PHE A 35 -2.48 3.22 4.82
N SER A 36 -2.28 2.61 5.99
CA SER A 36 -3.15 1.55 6.49
C SER A 36 -4.60 2.02 6.65
N ASN A 37 -4.81 3.22 7.17
CA ASN A 37 -6.16 3.80 7.28
C ASN A 37 -6.77 4.06 5.90
N TYR A 38 -5.99 4.60 4.96
CA TYR A 38 -6.48 4.81 3.59
C TYR A 38 -6.88 3.48 2.92
N TRP A 39 -5.99 2.48 3.02
CA TRP A 39 -6.19 1.15 2.44
C TRP A 39 -7.42 0.44 3.02
N ASN A 40 -7.60 0.47 4.35
CA ASN A 40 -8.69 -0.25 5.02
C ASN A 40 -10.02 0.52 5.03
N ASP A 41 -9.99 1.84 5.28
CA ASP A 41 -11.21 2.63 5.54
C ASP A 41 -11.72 3.38 4.31
N VAL A 42 -10.83 3.78 3.38
CA VAL A 42 -11.20 4.61 2.22
C VAL A 42 -11.34 3.79 0.95
N ILE A 43 -10.38 2.90 0.68
CA ILE A 43 -10.45 2.01 -0.48
C ILE A 43 -11.40 0.85 -0.15
N GLY A 44 -11.16 0.08 0.92
CA GLY A 44 -11.91 -1.16 1.15
C GLY A 44 -11.68 -2.21 0.04
N PHE A 45 -12.15 -3.44 0.22
CA PHE A 45 -11.89 -4.52 -0.74
C PHE A 45 -12.54 -4.23 -2.10
N GLY A 46 -11.73 -4.08 -3.15
CA GLY A 46 -12.17 -4.06 -4.55
C GLY A 46 -12.40 -2.68 -5.19
N ASN A 47 -12.05 -1.59 -4.52
CA ASN A 47 -12.10 -0.25 -5.14
C ASN A 47 -10.80 0.12 -5.85
N TYR A 48 -10.92 1.00 -6.85
CA TYR A 48 -9.79 1.51 -7.62
C TYR A 48 -8.84 2.31 -6.73
N VAL A 49 -7.56 1.94 -6.78
CA VAL A 49 -6.50 2.55 -6.00
C VAL A 49 -5.87 3.68 -6.82
N ASN A 50 -6.15 4.94 -6.47
CA ASN A 50 -5.53 6.09 -7.12
C ASN A 50 -4.27 6.55 -6.37
N PHE A 51 -3.12 6.53 -7.05
CA PHE A 51 -1.83 6.95 -6.50
C PHE A 51 -1.85 8.38 -5.95
N GLU A 52 -2.35 9.35 -6.72
CA GLU A 52 -2.35 10.75 -6.33
C GLU A 52 -3.25 10.98 -5.10
N GLU A 53 -4.43 10.35 -5.07
CA GLU A 53 -5.32 10.43 -3.90
C GLU A 53 -4.70 9.83 -2.66
N THR A 54 -3.92 8.76 -2.81
CA THR A 54 -3.21 8.12 -1.70
C THR A 54 -2.15 9.04 -1.11
N VAL A 55 -1.30 9.62 -1.98
CA VAL A 55 -0.26 10.57 -1.55
C VAL A 55 -0.90 11.78 -0.88
N ASN A 56 -1.95 12.35 -1.49
CA ASN A 56 -2.69 13.49 -0.94
C ASN A 56 -3.32 13.18 0.41
N TYR A 57 -3.91 12.00 0.57
CA TYR A 57 -4.47 11.56 1.84
C TYR A 57 -3.41 11.48 2.93
N ILE A 58 -2.27 10.84 2.65
CA ILE A 58 -1.19 10.68 3.62
C ILE A 58 -0.59 12.06 3.98
N ASP A 59 -0.32 12.91 2.99
CA ASP A 59 0.17 14.27 3.23
C ASP A 59 -0.78 15.07 4.13
N HIS A 60 -2.09 14.97 3.89
CA HIS A 60 -3.11 15.60 4.71
C HIS A 60 -3.12 15.08 6.15
N GLN A 61 -2.96 13.77 6.36
CA GLN A 61 -2.87 13.16 7.70
C GLN A 61 -1.59 13.60 8.43
N LEU A 62 -0.45 13.67 7.75
CA LEU A 62 0.79 14.18 8.32
C LEU A 62 0.65 15.64 8.76
N LYS A 63 0.06 16.49 7.90
CA LYS A 63 -0.22 17.90 8.21
C LYS A 63 -1.16 18.07 9.40
N LYS A 64 -2.20 17.25 9.53
CA LYS A 64 -3.08 17.22 10.73
C LYS A 64 -2.30 16.93 12.01
N LYS A 65 -1.29 16.05 11.93
CA LYS A 65 -0.38 15.73 13.05
C LYS A 65 0.75 16.77 13.22
N LYS A 66 0.74 17.88 12.47
CA LYS A 66 1.79 18.90 12.43
C LYS A 66 3.17 18.36 12.02
N ILE A 67 3.19 17.27 11.27
CA ILE A 67 4.40 16.70 10.68
C ILE A 67 4.59 17.33 9.31
N MET A 68 5.64 18.13 9.14
CA MET A 68 6.04 18.65 7.83
C MET A 68 6.97 17.63 7.17
N PHE A 69 6.55 17.11 6.02
CA PHE A 69 7.35 16.19 5.21
C PHE A 69 7.29 16.63 3.74
N SER A 70 8.35 16.33 2.98
CA SER A 70 8.42 16.73 1.59
C SER A 70 7.47 15.88 0.75
N TYR A 71 6.58 16.54 0.00
CA TYR A 71 5.62 15.86 -0.88
C TYR A 71 6.31 14.94 -1.88
N GLY A 72 7.35 15.40 -2.57
CA GLY A 72 8.10 14.57 -3.52
C GLY A 72 8.80 13.36 -2.88
N LYS A 73 9.22 13.48 -1.61
CA LYS A 73 9.73 12.31 -0.87
C LYS A 73 8.61 11.34 -0.51
N LEU A 74 7.42 11.86 -0.19
CA LEU A 74 6.24 11.04 0.10
C LEU A 74 5.78 10.28 -1.14
N GLU A 75 5.69 10.94 -2.30
CA GLU A 75 5.40 10.29 -3.58
C GLU A 75 6.34 9.12 -3.84
N HIS A 76 7.64 9.33 -3.62
CA HIS A 76 8.63 8.27 -3.81
C HIS A 76 8.41 7.08 -2.85
N ILE A 77 8.05 7.34 -1.59
CA ILE A 77 7.75 6.29 -0.61
C ILE A 77 6.49 5.52 -1.03
N VAL A 78 5.40 6.20 -1.37
CA VAL A 78 4.15 5.56 -1.79
C VAL A 78 4.35 4.72 -3.04
N ASN A 79 5.17 5.19 -3.98
CA ASN A 79 5.51 4.44 -5.17
C ASN A 79 6.24 3.13 -4.84
N ILE A 80 7.18 3.15 -3.89
CA ILE A 80 7.86 1.94 -3.42
C ILE A 80 6.89 0.98 -2.75
N ILE A 81 5.92 1.49 -1.98
CA ILE A 81 4.88 0.66 -1.35
C ILE A 81 4.05 -0.04 -2.42
N TYR A 82 3.58 0.67 -3.45
CA TYR A 82 2.79 0.08 -4.54
C TYR A 82 3.56 -0.94 -5.35
N ASP A 83 4.80 -0.62 -5.71
CA ASP A 83 5.70 -1.55 -6.41
C ASP A 83 5.93 -2.83 -5.59
N TYR A 84 6.06 -2.71 -4.26
CA TYR A 84 6.15 -3.88 -3.39
C TYR A 84 4.87 -4.71 -3.35
N ILE A 85 3.70 -4.07 -3.24
CA ILE A 85 2.40 -4.76 -3.20
C ILE A 85 2.16 -5.50 -4.54
N GLU A 86 2.43 -4.84 -5.68
CA GLU A 86 2.38 -5.43 -7.02
C GLU A 86 3.30 -6.66 -7.14
N MET A 87 4.57 -6.54 -6.75
CA MET A 87 5.54 -7.65 -6.76
C MET A 87 5.14 -8.83 -5.87
N THR A 88 4.38 -8.59 -4.80
CA THR A 88 3.90 -9.66 -3.91
C THR A 88 2.60 -10.32 -4.35
N GLY A 89 2.11 -10.00 -5.56
CA GLY A 89 0.89 -10.56 -6.13
C GLY A 89 -0.38 -9.83 -5.70
N GLY A 90 -0.27 -8.54 -5.36
CA GLY A 90 -1.39 -7.72 -4.89
C GLY A 90 -1.61 -6.45 -5.69
N PHE A 91 -2.35 -6.54 -6.78
CA PHE A 91 -3.54 -5.73 -7.05
C PHE A 91 -4.56 -6.78 -7.52
N LEU A 92 -5.83 -6.72 -7.10
CA LEU A 92 -6.82 -7.68 -7.64
C LEU A 92 -6.95 -7.37 -9.14
N ASP A 93 -6.29 -8.15 -10.00
CA ASP A 93 -6.51 -8.08 -11.43
C ASP A 93 -8.01 -8.32 -11.68
N GLU A 94 -8.67 -7.39 -12.39
CA GLU A 94 -10.05 -7.51 -12.88
C GLU A 94 -10.27 -8.79 -13.71
N ASP A 95 -9.20 -9.46 -14.16
CA ASP A 95 -9.22 -10.70 -14.93
C ASP A 95 -9.09 -12.00 -14.09
N THR A 96 -9.01 -11.92 -12.74
CA THR A 96 -8.91 -13.15 -11.91
C THR A 96 -10.25 -13.83 -11.61
N PHE A 97 -11.35 -13.42 -12.26
CA PHE A 97 -12.57 -14.22 -12.34
C PHE A 97 -12.45 -15.31 -13.40
N SER A 98 -11.47 -16.19 -13.23
CA SER A 98 -11.45 -17.50 -13.86
C SER A 98 -10.63 -18.44 -12.99
N ILE A 99 -11.21 -18.87 -11.87
CA ILE A 99 -10.90 -20.21 -11.39
C ILE A 99 -11.55 -21.16 -12.41
N PRO A 100 -10.79 -21.90 -13.24
CA PRO A 100 -11.39 -23.01 -13.94
C PRO A 100 -11.88 -23.97 -12.85
N ARG A 101 -13.19 -24.14 -12.75
CA ARG A 101 -13.78 -25.24 -11.98
C ARG A 101 -13.08 -26.50 -12.47
N ALA A 102 -12.32 -27.14 -11.59
CA ALA A 102 -11.73 -28.45 -11.87
C ALA A 102 -12.86 -29.34 -12.41
N PRO A 103 -12.62 -30.13 -13.49
CA PRO A 103 -13.62 -31.07 -13.92
C PRO A 103 -13.91 -31.97 -12.72
N LEU A 104 -15.16 -31.94 -12.26
CA LEU A 104 -15.67 -32.97 -11.37
C LEU A 104 -15.41 -34.27 -12.12
N THR A 105 -14.47 -35.06 -11.61
CA THR A 105 -14.23 -36.40 -12.12
C THR A 105 -15.46 -37.21 -11.78
N ASP A 106 -16.08 -37.78 -12.82
CA ASP A 106 -17.21 -38.71 -12.75
C ASP A 106 -17.05 -39.76 -11.65
N GLU A 107 -18.11 -39.94 -10.87
CA GLU A 107 -18.70 -41.25 -10.52
C GLU A 107 -20.23 -41.13 -10.51
#